data_AF-A0A087E0T3-F1
#
_entry.id   AF-A0A087E0T3-F1
#
_cell.length_a   1.000
_cell.length_b   1.000
_cell.length_c   1.000
_cell.angle_alpha   90.00
_cell.angle_beta   90.00
_cell.angle_gamma   90.00
#
_symmetry.space_group_name_H-M   'P 1'
#
loop_
_entity.id
_entity.type
_entity.pdbx_description
1 polymer ?
#
loop_
_entity_poly.entity_id
_entity_poly.type
_entity_poly.pdbx_seq_one_letter_code
_entity_poly.pdbx_strand_id
1 'polypeptide(L)'
;MPLPALTVYVGSVGHAINPTRASVIGRAADCDVIVGDPHVSHHHARLTPTADGWLLEDLGSANGLSVNGVRVTQILIANTTTVMLAENVGIICAVAPQAATPQTTQAPQTPQAPQTPAVAPPPATTRPRPRPLPCQSPSRPAPHSPRDRCRRRDRCRRATPQSRRPH
;
A
#
# COMPACT_ATOMS: atom_id res chain seq x y z
N MET A 1 -10.56 29.04 21.64
CA MET A 1 -9.44 29.29 20.69
C MET A 1 -9.70 28.42 19.48
N PRO A 2 -9.75 28.99 18.27
CA PRO A 2 -9.97 28.22 17.06
C PRO A 2 -8.69 27.41 16.75
N LEU A 3 -8.83 26.11 16.45
CA LEU A 3 -7.70 25.21 16.14
C LEU A 3 -7.36 25.22 14.63
N PRO A 4 -6.09 25.45 14.24
CA PRO A 4 -5.70 25.66 12.86
C PRO A 4 -5.97 24.42 11.99
N ALA A 5 -6.38 24.62 10.75
CA ALA A 5 -6.58 23.51 9.81
C ALA A 5 -5.23 23.07 9.21
N LEU A 6 -4.99 21.77 9.13
CA LEU A 6 -3.78 21.19 8.52
C LEU A 6 -4.17 20.31 7.34
N THR A 7 -3.46 20.49 6.23
CA THR A 7 -3.50 19.57 5.08
C THR A 7 -2.13 18.93 4.91
N VAL A 8 -2.10 17.60 4.87
CA VAL A 8 -0.88 16.81 4.63
C VAL A 8 -0.89 16.32 3.19
N TYR A 9 0.09 16.72 2.40
CA TYR A 9 0.27 16.25 1.04
C TYR A 9 1.26 15.09 1.00
N VAL A 10 0.82 13.96 0.47
CA VAL A 10 1.63 12.78 0.20
C VAL A 10 1.74 12.65 -1.32
N GLY A 11 2.91 13.00 -1.88
CA GLY A 11 3.06 13.16 -3.32
C GLY A 11 2.12 14.25 -3.85
N SER A 12 1.13 13.87 -4.66
CA SER A 12 0.11 14.77 -5.21
C SER A 12 -1.23 14.76 -4.44
N VAL A 13 -1.39 13.89 -3.44
CA VAL A 13 -2.65 13.70 -2.73
C VAL A 13 -2.66 14.48 -1.42
N GLY A 14 -3.58 15.43 -1.28
CA GLY A 14 -3.80 16.19 -0.04
C GLY A 14 -4.83 15.52 0.88
N HIS A 15 -4.46 15.33 2.14
CA HIS A 15 -5.30 14.79 3.20
C HIS A 15 -5.61 15.89 4.23
N ALA A 16 -6.88 16.25 4.37
CA ALA A 16 -7.30 17.21 5.38
C ALA A 16 -7.35 16.54 6.77
N ILE A 17 -6.60 17.08 7.72
CA ILE A 17 -6.49 16.53 9.07
C ILE A 17 -7.53 17.19 9.97
N ASN A 18 -8.20 16.37 10.78
CA ASN A 18 -9.23 16.87 11.68
C ASN A 18 -8.59 17.62 12.87
N PRO A 19 -8.82 18.94 13.02
CA PRO A 19 -8.20 19.73 14.08
C PRO A 19 -8.71 19.41 15.49
N THR A 20 -9.74 18.57 15.67
CA THR A 20 -10.29 18.24 16.99
C THR A 20 -9.66 17.01 17.63
N ARG A 21 -8.82 16.24 16.92
CA ARG A 21 -8.20 15.02 17.43
C ARG A 21 -6.78 14.85 16.94
N ALA A 22 -6.01 14.06 17.68
CA ALA A 22 -4.73 13.59 17.16
C ALA A 22 -4.95 12.63 15.99
N SER A 23 -4.08 12.71 15.00
CA SER A 23 -4.11 11.87 13.80
C SER A 23 -2.78 11.15 13.63
N VAL A 24 -2.79 9.95 13.06
CA VAL A 24 -1.58 9.15 12.86
C VAL A 24 -1.22 9.06 11.39
N ILE A 25 0.07 9.21 11.10
CA ILE A 25 0.67 9.06 9.77
C ILE A 25 1.45 7.76 9.76
N GLY A 26 1.25 6.95 8.72
CA GLY A 26 2.03 5.74 8.55
C GLY A 26 1.56 4.90 7.38
N ARG A 27 2.11 3.70 7.25
CA ARG A 27 1.78 2.78 6.16
C ARG A 27 0.54 1.92 6.44
N ALA A 28 0.16 1.79 7.70
CA ALA A 28 -0.96 0.92 8.07
C ALA A 28 -2.30 1.55 7.68
N ALA A 29 -3.29 0.70 7.37
CA ALA A 29 -4.60 1.13 6.89
C ALA A 29 -5.48 1.76 7.99
N ASP A 30 -5.06 1.65 9.26
CA ASP A 30 -5.70 2.29 10.42
C ASP A 30 -5.19 3.72 10.66
N CYS A 31 -4.20 4.18 9.89
CA CYS A 31 -3.70 5.55 9.95
C CYS A 31 -4.63 6.53 9.22
N ASP A 32 -4.72 7.76 9.73
CA ASP A 32 -5.49 8.83 9.08
C ASP A 32 -4.83 9.31 7.77
N VAL A 33 -3.49 9.25 7.72
CA VAL A 33 -2.71 9.51 6.51
C VAL A 33 -1.92 8.27 6.15
N ILE A 34 -2.33 7.61 5.07
CA ILE A 34 -1.73 6.37 4.61
C ILE A 34 -0.63 6.69 3.60
N VAL A 35 0.60 6.33 3.93
CA VAL A 35 1.77 6.44 3.06
C VAL A 35 2.17 5.04 2.60
N GLY A 36 1.89 4.72 1.34
CA GLY A 36 2.09 3.37 0.78
C GLY A 36 3.55 2.93 0.57
N ASP A 37 4.53 3.58 1.18
CA ASP A 37 5.96 3.31 0.96
C ASP A 37 6.52 2.32 2.01
N PRO A 38 7.25 1.27 1.60
CA PRO A 38 7.79 0.26 2.52
C PRO A 38 8.81 0.78 3.54
N HIS A 39 9.46 1.93 3.30
CA HIS A 39 10.38 2.55 4.25
C HIS A 39 9.66 3.32 5.36
N VAL A 40 8.34 3.42 5.30
CA VAL A 40 7.52 4.05 6.34
C VAL A 40 6.98 2.98 7.28
N SER A 41 7.22 3.17 8.58
CA SER A 41 6.62 2.36 9.64
C SER A 41 5.08 2.34 9.58
N HIS A 42 4.48 1.29 10.14
CA HIS A 42 3.02 1.16 10.25
C HIS A 42 2.39 2.38 10.91
N HIS A 43 2.92 2.77 12.07
CA HIS A 43 2.63 4.02 12.76
C HIS A 43 3.94 4.78 12.86
N HIS A 44 4.10 5.79 11.99
CA HIS A 44 5.38 6.49 11.85
C HIS A 44 5.42 7.71 12.75
N ALA A 45 4.41 8.56 12.65
CA ALA A 45 4.35 9.80 13.40
C ALA A 45 2.91 10.14 13.79
N ARG A 46 2.78 10.92 14.86
CA ARG A 46 1.52 11.42 15.38
C ARG A 46 1.46 12.92 15.21
N LEU A 47 0.35 13.39 14.68
CA LEU A 47 -0.03 14.80 14.61
C LEU A 47 -0.98 15.13 15.76
N THR A 48 -0.63 16.10 16.58
CA THR A 48 -1.48 16.60 17.67
C THR A 48 -1.78 18.09 17.45
N PRO A 49 -3.07 18.48 17.39
CA PRO A 49 -3.43 19.89 17.23
C PRO A 49 -3.09 20.68 18.49
N THR A 50 -2.50 21.87 18.33
CA THR A 50 -2.17 22.80 19.42
C THR A 50 -2.72 24.21 19.10
N ALA A 51 -2.66 25.12 20.07
CA ALA A 51 -3.10 26.50 19.85
C ALA A 51 -2.19 27.27 18.88
N ASP A 52 -0.91 26.93 18.84
CA ASP A 52 0.11 27.61 18.03
C ASP A 52 0.36 26.92 16.67
N GLY A 53 -0.24 25.76 16.41
CA GLY A 53 -0.04 24.98 15.20
C GLY A 53 -0.34 23.50 15.36
N TRP A 54 0.48 22.67 14.73
CA TRP A 54 0.38 21.22 14.77
C TRP A 54 1.68 20.61 15.27
N LEU A 55 1.61 19.83 16.34
CA LEU A 55 2.76 19.11 16.86
C LEU A 55 2.90 17.77 16.14
N LEU A 56 4.00 17.58 15.42
CA LEU A 56 4.35 16.30 14.84
C LEU A 56 5.37 15.60 15.75
N GLU A 57 5.06 14.39 16.18
CA GLU A 57 5.86 13.57 17.08
C GLU A 57 6.19 12.23 16.42
N ASP A 58 7.45 11.80 16.46
CA ASP A 58 7.89 10.50 15.99
C ASP A 58 7.51 9.40 17.00
N LEU A 59 6.87 8.33 16.53
CA LEU A 59 6.43 7.22 17.39
C LEU A 59 7.47 6.08 17.49
N GLY A 60 8.75 6.39 17.25
CA GLY A 60 9.80 5.37 17.15
C GLY A 60 9.85 4.76 15.76
N SER A 61 9.77 5.59 14.73
CA SER A 61 9.88 5.09 13.36
C SER A 61 11.28 4.53 13.09
N ALA A 62 11.36 3.55 12.17
CA ALA A 62 12.63 2.88 11.89
C ALA A 62 13.68 3.83 11.28
N ASN A 63 13.21 4.79 10.47
CA ASN A 63 14.06 5.74 9.76
C ASN A 63 14.12 7.11 10.43
N GLY A 64 13.23 7.43 11.36
CA GLY A 64 13.12 8.74 12.03
C GLY A 64 12.55 9.84 11.14
N LEU A 65 12.03 10.89 11.76
CA LEU A 65 11.63 12.11 11.06
C LEU A 65 12.84 13.00 10.81
N SER A 66 12.89 13.64 9.64
CA SER A 66 13.86 14.71 9.37
C SER A 66 13.22 15.91 8.67
N VAL A 67 13.67 17.11 9.02
CA VAL A 67 13.19 18.38 8.48
C VAL A 67 14.40 19.16 8.02
N ASN A 68 14.42 19.56 6.74
CA ASN A 68 15.57 20.23 6.12
C ASN A 68 16.91 19.47 6.33
N GLY A 69 16.86 18.14 6.33
CA GLY A 69 18.03 17.27 6.54
C GLY A 69 18.43 17.06 8.01
N VAL A 70 17.73 17.68 8.97
CA VAL A 70 18.00 17.51 10.40
C VAL A 70 17.00 16.52 11.00
N ARG A 71 17.49 15.46 11.66
CA ARG A 71 16.63 14.51 12.36
C ARG A 71 15.97 15.15 13.58
N VAL A 72 14.67 14.97 13.72
CA VAL A 72 13.87 15.52 14.80
C VAL A 72 12.99 14.44 15.40
N THR A 73 12.81 14.46 16.72
CA THR A 73 11.84 13.59 17.40
C THR A 73 10.46 14.24 17.46
N GLN A 74 10.43 15.57 17.53
CA GLN A 74 9.21 16.35 17.59
C GLN A 74 9.42 17.71 16.93
N ILE A 75 8.43 18.20 16.20
CA ILE A 75 8.45 19.53 15.58
C ILE A 75 7.08 20.19 15.63
N LEU A 76 7.06 21.49 15.96
CA LEU A 76 5.87 22.32 15.85
C LEU A 76 5.75 22.87 14.43
N ILE A 77 4.70 22.48 13.73
CA ILE A 77 4.35 22.93 12.39
C ILE A 77 3.37 24.09 12.55
N ALA A 78 3.89 25.31 12.46
CA ALA A 78 3.07 26.53 12.46
C ALA A 78 2.77 27.05 11.03
N ASN A 79 3.56 26.61 10.05
CA ASN A 79 3.53 27.06 8.66
C ASN A 79 3.81 25.88 7.71
N THR A 80 3.76 26.14 6.41
CA THR A 80 4.05 25.10 5.40
C THR A 80 5.46 24.55 5.55
N THR A 81 5.56 23.30 5.99
CA THR A 81 6.83 22.64 6.30
C THR A 81 6.90 21.29 5.61
N THR A 82 8.02 21.04 4.93
CA THR A 82 8.30 19.72 4.33
C THR A 82 8.99 18.84 5.36
N VAL A 83 8.39 17.70 5.66
CA VAL A 83 8.92 16.71 6.59
C VAL A 83 9.23 15.43 5.84
N MET A 84 10.43 14.91 6.02
CA MET A 84 10.86 13.63 5.50
C MET A 84 10.59 12.55 6.55
N LEU A 85 9.79 11.56 6.19
CA LEU A 85 9.53 10.36 6.99
C LEU A 85 10.66 9.32 6.81
N ALA A 86 11.31 9.30 5.65
CA ALA A 86 12.45 8.44 5.36
C ALA A 86 13.36 9.13 4.34
N GLU A 87 14.52 8.56 4.02
CA GLU A 87 15.49 9.16 3.07
C GLU A 87 14.86 9.56 1.73
N ASN A 88 13.85 8.82 1.25
CA ASN A 88 13.20 9.07 -0.03
C ASN A 88 11.70 9.38 0.07
N VAL A 89 11.16 9.56 1.27
CA VAL A 89 9.72 9.73 1.49
C VAL A 89 9.46 11.03 2.23
N GLY A 90 8.98 12.03 1.49
CA GLY A 90 8.62 13.35 2.01
C GLY A 90 7.11 13.58 2.01
N ILE A 91 6.63 14.28 3.02
CA ILE A 91 5.29 14.84 3.10
C ILE A 91 5.38 16.36 3.25
N ILE A 92 4.39 17.06 2.72
CA ILE A 92 4.29 18.52 2.88
C ILE A 92 3.12 18.80 3.82
N CYS A 93 3.40 19.41 4.95
CA CYS A 93 2.42 19.80 5.94
C CYS A 93 2.10 21.29 5.74
N ALA A 94 0.91 21.61 5.24
CA ALA A 94 0.46 22.98 5.02
C ALA A 94 -0.59 23.36 6.06
N VAL A 95 -0.25 24.32 6.93
CA VAL A 95 -1.16 24.87 7.94
C VAL A 95 -1.84 26.11 7.37
N ALA A 96 -3.17 26.11 7.35
CA ALA A 96 -3.94 27.28 6.95
C ALA A 96 -4.32 28.10 8.19
N PRO A 97 -3.98 29.41 8.23
CA PRO A 97 -4.47 30.29 9.29
C PRO A 97 -5.99 30.37 9.20
N GLN A 98 -6.66 30.24 10.34
CA GLN A 98 -8.10 29.95 10.43
C GLN A 98 -9.02 31.16 10.09
N ALA A 99 -8.50 32.16 9.39
CA ALA A 99 -9.23 33.33 8.94
C ALA A 99 -9.41 33.30 7.42
N ALA A 100 -10.16 32.32 6.92
CA ALA A 100 -11.03 32.38 5.73
C ALA A 100 -11.30 30.96 5.20
N THR A 101 -12.47 30.40 5.51
CA THR A 101 -13.15 29.55 4.54
C THR A 101 -13.62 30.44 3.38
N PRO A 102 -13.45 30.00 2.13
CA PRO A 102 -14.52 29.22 1.53
C PRO A 102 -14.06 27.83 1.09
N GLN A 103 -14.91 26.86 1.34
CA GLN A 103 -14.93 25.58 0.64
C GLN A 103 -15.16 25.84 -0.87
N THR A 104 -14.11 25.96 -1.68
CA THR A 104 -14.15 25.79 -3.14
C THR A 104 -12.69 25.61 -3.60
N THR A 105 -12.11 24.42 -3.63
CA THR A 105 -12.13 23.55 -4.81
C THR A 105 -11.42 22.26 -4.39
N GLN A 106 -12.14 21.31 -3.79
CA GLN A 106 -11.95 19.96 -4.31
C GLN A 106 -12.45 20.07 -5.76
N ALA A 107 -11.54 19.97 -6.73
CA ALA A 107 -11.99 19.56 -8.05
C ALA A 107 -12.88 18.34 -7.82
N PRO A 108 -14.04 18.25 -8.48
CA PRO A 108 -14.83 17.03 -8.42
C PRO A 108 -13.83 15.90 -8.56
N GLN A 109 -13.75 15.03 -7.54
CA GLN A 109 -13.48 13.65 -7.85
C GLN A 109 -14.54 13.38 -8.90
N THR A 110 -14.15 13.37 -10.17
CA THR A 110 -15.02 12.86 -11.22
C THR A 110 -15.54 11.58 -10.60
N PRO A 111 -16.86 11.43 -10.39
CA PRO A 111 -17.38 10.18 -9.89
C PRO A 111 -16.66 9.12 -10.72
N GLN A 112 -15.82 8.29 -10.09
CA GLN A 112 -15.34 7.11 -10.79
C GLN A 112 -16.62 6.52 -11.31
N ALA A 113 -16.76 6.53 -12.63
CA ALA A 113 -18.02 6.25 -13.31
C ALA A 113 -18.63 5.06 -12.58
N PRO A 114 -19.92 5.12 -12.18
CA PRO A 114 -20.55 4.00 -11.47
C PRO A 114 -20.07 2.75 -12.19
N GLN A 115 -19.27 1.94 -11.48
CA GLN A 115 -18.86 0.65 -12.00
C GLN A 115 -20.20 -0.01 -12.23
N THR A 116 -20.64 -0.01 -13.49
CA THR A 116 -21.97 -0.47 -13.85
C THR A 116 -22.07 -1.81 -13.17
N PRO A 117 -23.01 -2.01 -12.22
CA PRO A 117 -23.28 -3.35 -11.77
C PRO A 117 -23.53 -4.10 -13.06
N ALA A 118 -22.68 -5.09 -13.35
CA ALA A 118 -22.87 -5.97 -14.49
C ALA A 118 -24.14 -6.75 -14.19
N VAL A 119 -25.29 -6.11 -14.42
CA VAL A 119 -26.59 -6.74 -14.42
C VAL A 119 -26.58 -7.56 -15.68
N ALA A 120 -26.23 -8.83 -15.48
CA ALA A 120 -26.39 -9.88 -16.46
C ALA A 120 -27.77 -9.75 -17.12
N PRO A 121 -27.87 -9.78 -18.45
CA PRO A 121 -29.17 -9.87 -19.09
C PRO A 121 -29.83 -11.22 -18.71
N PRO A 122 -31.15 -11.25 -18.45
CA PRO A 122 -31.88 -12.47 -18.12
C PRO A 122 -31.92 -13.44 -19.32
N PRO A 123 -32.05 -14.76 -19.07
CA PRO A 123 -32.19 -15.75 -20.13
C PRO A 123 -33.66 -15.85 -20.57
N ALA A 124 -33.95 -15.63 -21.85
CA ALA A 124 -35.16 -16.13 -22.51
C ALA A 124 -34.96 -16.13 -24.04
N THR A 125 -34.56 -17.27 -24.60
CA THR A 125 -35.43 -18.19 -25.36
C THR A 125 -35.94 -17.61 -26.67
N THR A 126 -35.33 -18.03 -27.79
CA THR A 126 -36.04 -18.17 -29.07
C THR A 126 -35.50 -19.36 -29.85
N ARG A 127 -36.45 -20.04 -30.49
CA ARG A 127 -36.48 -21.42 -31.01
C ARG A 127 -35.52 -21.75 -32.17
N PRO A 128 -35.38 -23.05 -32.52
CA PRO A 128 -34.33 -23.56 -33.38
C PRO A 128 -34.67 -23.44 -34.87
N ARG A 129 -33.63 -23.46 -35.70
CA ARG A 129 -33.71 -23.94 -37.08
C ARG A 129 -32.65 -25.02 -37.29
N PRO A 130 -33.02 -26.25 -37.69
CA PRO A 130 -32.05 -27.25 -38.08
C PRO A 130 -31.71 -27.05 -39.55
N ARG A 131 -30.44 -27.23 -39.90
CA ARG A 131 -30.10 -27.79 -41.21
C ARG A 131 -28.91 -28.75 -41.05
N PRO A 132 -29.07 -30.02 -41.47
CA PRO A 132 -28.04 -31.03 -41.28
C PRO A 132 -27.04 -30.98 -42.42
N LEU A 133 -25.75 -31.11 -42.10
CA LEU A 133 -24.72 -31.59 -43.02
C LEU A 133 -23.72 -32.49 -42.28
N PRO A 134 -23.08 -33.44 -43.00
CA PRO A 134 -22.94 -34.80 -42.51
C PRO A 134 -21.58 -35.14 -41.89
N CYS A 135 -21.64 -36.22 -41.11
CA CYS A 135 -20.62 -37.14 -40.62
C CYS A 135 -19.19 -36.96 -41.15
N GLN A 136 -18.23 -36.71 -40.24
CA GLN A 136 -16.96 -37.43 -40.26
C GLN A 136 -16.56 -37.87 -38.85
N SER A 137 -16.12 -39.11 -38.81
CA SER A 137 -16.12 -40.08 -37.71
C SER A 137 -14.89 -39.95 -36.76
N PRO A 138 -14.85 -40.72 -35.66
CA PRO A 138 -13.97 -40.47 -34.52
C PRO A 138 -12.65 -41.23 -34.63
N SER A 139 -11.57 -40.61 -34.14
CA SER A 139 -10.29 -41.30 -33.93
C SER A 139 -9.89 -41.19 -32.45
N ARG A 140 -10.49 -42.10 -31.70
CA ARG A 140 -10.00 -42.89 -30.55
C ARG A 140 -9.34 -42.23 -29.32
N PRO A 141 -9.67 -42.73 -28.12
CA PRO A 141 -9.10 -42.30 -26.85
C PRO A 141 -7.80 -43.02 -26.47
N ALA A 142 -7.07 -42.37 -25.55
CA ALA A 142 -6.05 -42.78 -24.57
C ALA A 142 -5.44 -44.20 -24.62
N PRO A 143 -4.24 -44.35 -24.05
CA PRO A 143 -4.29 -44.89 -22.69
C PRO A 143 -3.35 -44.22 -21.70
N HIS A 144 -3.86 -44.15 -20.47
CA HIS A 144 -3.06 -44.14 -19.26
C HIS A 144 -2.09 -45.33 -19.22
N SER A 145 -1.03 -45.17 -18.42
CA SER A 145 -0.53 -46.15 -17.40
C SER A 145 1.02 -46.14 -17.38
N PRO A 146 1.65 -46.88 -16.46
CA PRO A 146 2.01 -46.44 -15.13
C PRO A 146 3.54 -46.55 -14.93
N ARG A 147 3.96 -46.38 -13.68
CA ARG A 147 5.22 -46.78 -13.02
C ARG A 147 6.23 -47.64 -13.81
N ASP A 148 7.50 -47.39 -13.45
CA ASP A 148 8.69 -48.24 -13.59
C ASP A 148 9.72 -47.85 -14.66
N ARG A 149 10.74 -47.11 -14.21
CA ARG A 149 12.11 -47.60 -14.38
C ARG A 149 13.07 -47.02 -13.34
N CYS A 150 13.13 -47.74 -12.23
CA CYS A 150 14.32 -47.88 -11.42
C CYS A 150 15.48 -48.45 -12.29
N ARG A 151 16.54 -47.68 -12.51
CA ARG A 151 17.92 -48.18 -12.68
C ARG A 151 18.85 -47.15 -12.06
N ARG A 152 19.28 -47.36 -10.82
CA ARG A 152 20.53 -48.08 -10.50
C ARG A 152 21.74 -47.41 -11.15
N ARG A 153 22.37 -46.53 -10.38
CA ARG A 153 23.82 -46.53 -10.13
C ARG A 153 24.02 -45.78 -8.81
N ASP A 154 24.07 -46.51 -7.70
CA ASP A 154 25.32 -47.07 -7.17
C ASP A 154 26.45 -46.05 -7.15
N ARG A 155 26.55 -45.31 -6.04
CA ARG A 155 27.84 -45.09 -5.36
C ARG A 155 27.64 -44.69 -3.90
N CYS A 156 27.26 -45.67 -3.10
CA CYS A 156 27.85 -45.78 -1.77
C CYS A 156 29.35 -46.09 -1.94
N ARG A 157 30.21 -45.28 -1.33
CA ARG A 157 31.47 -45.66 -0.66
C ARG A 157 31.87 -44.43 0.15
N ARG A 158 31.48 -44.36 1.42
CA ARG A 158 32.23 -44.84 2.59
C ARG A 158 33.71 -44.43 2.57
N ALA A 159 34.02 -43.61 3.57
CA ALA A 159 35.17 -43.68 4.46
C ALA A 159 36.57 -43.45 3.87
N THR A 160 37.21 -42.36 4.33
CA THR A 160 38.33 -42.50 5.28
C THR A 160 38.58 -41.19 6.06
N PRO A 161 38.80 -41.26 7.39
CA PRO A 161 39.43 -40.20 8.17
C PRO A 161 40.96 -40.41 8.23
N GLN A 162 41.74 -39.35 8.18
CA GLN A 162 43.16 -39.34 8.59
C GLN A 162 43.43 -37.99 9.24
N SER A 163 43.57 -37.96 10.57
CA SER A 163 44.85 -38.03 11.31
C SER A 163 45.32 -36.59 11.62
N ARG A 164 45.25 -36.14 12.89
CA ARG A 164 46.30 -36.29 13.92
C ARG A 164 47.69 -35.96 13.32
N ARG A 165 48.52 -35.06 13.85
CA ARG A 165 48.62 -34.38 15.16
C ARG A 165 49.78 -33.33 15.07
N PRO A 166 50.18 -32.64 16.16
CA PRO A 166 50.74 -31.29 16.14
C PRO A 166 52.28 -31.23 16.15
N HIS A 167 52.82 -30.02 16.01
CA HIS A 167 53.81 -29.47 16.95
C HIS A 167 53.77 -27.95 16.94
#